data_AF-A0A6A0H648-F1
#
_entry.id   AF-A0A6A0H648-F1
#
_cell.length_a   1.000
_cell.length_b   1.000
_cell.length_c   1.000
_cell.angle_alpha   90.00
_cell.angle_beta   90.00
_cell.angle_gamma   90.00
#
_symmetry.space_group_name_H-M   'P 1'
#
loop_
_entity.id
_entity.type
_entity.pdbx_description
1 polymer ?
#
loop_
_entity_poly.entity_id
_entity_poly.type
_entity_poly.pdbx_seq_one_letter_code
_entity_poly.pdbx_strand_id
1 'polypeptide(L)'
;MQTRVFHKSFNPAFKERFLFALDEEETLSRSLAFYLYSSDKYSNTLIGEGEIKLGDMALSTSPSTISIPLSDTGQQKGVGYGDILFSLSYLPTAERLTVVVVKARSLQWADDKASADPFVKVYILQHGKKIMKKKTSVKKDSNSPVFNEAMIFNIPAPALHVR
;
A
#
# COMPACT_ATOMS: atom_id res chain seq x y z
N MET A 1 -4.50 15.21 -3.72
CA MET A 1 -4.29 16.44 -2.92
C MET A 1 -4.33 16.05 -1.45
N GLN A 2 -3.71 16.84 -0.56
CA GLN A 2 -3.63 16.51 0.86
C GLN A 2 -3.91 17.76 1.70
N THR A 3 -4.65 17.60 2.79
CA THR A 3 -4.85 18.65 3.79
C THR A 3 -3.63 18.79 4.72
N ARG A 4 -3.62 19.84 5.55
CA ARG A 4 -2.67 19.90 6.66
C ARG A 4 -2.92 18.80 7.68
N VAL A 5 -1.83 18.28 8.25
CA VAL A 5 -1.87 17.26 9.30
C VAL A 5 -2.12 17.93 10.65
N PHE A 6 -3.12 17.45 11.38
CA PHE A 6 -3.37 17.86 12.76
C PHE A 6 -2.76 16.85 13.72
N HIS A 7 -2.00 17.33 14.70
CA HIS A 7 -1.42 16.50 15.74
C HIS A 7 -2.36 16.40 16.94
N LYS A 8 -2.52 15.18 17.48
CA LYS A 8 -3.26 14.91 18.73
C LYS A 8 -4.69 15.48 18.74
N SER A 9 -5.41 15.38 17.62
CA SER A 9 -6.82 15.82 17.53
C SER A 9 -7.70 14.68 17.04
N PHE A 10 -8.81 14.45 17.73
CA PHE A 10 -9.85 13.49 17.34
C PHE A 10 -10.98 14.11 16.51
N ASN A 11 -11.02 15.45 16.42
CA ASN A 11 -12.04 16.19 15.67
C ASN A 11 -11.38 17.35 14.88
N PRO A 12 -10.55 17.04 13.86
CA PRO A 12 -9.85 18.06 13.10
C PRO A 12 -10.83 18.90 12.26
N ALA A 13 -10.69 20.23 12.32
CA ALA A 13 -11.42 21.16 11.46
C ALA A 13 -10.46 21.78 10.45
N PHE A 14 -10.36 21.18 9.26
CA PHE A 14 -9.37 21.57 8.24
C PHE A 14 -9.59 22.98 7.68
N LYS A 15 -10.85 23.33 7.38
CA LYS A 15 -11.25 24.62 6.79
C LYS A 15 -10.42 24.99 5.54
N GLU A 16 -10.08 24.00 4.73
CA GLU A 16 -9.31 24.13 3.49
C GLU A 16 -10.25 23.99 2.29
N ARG A 17 -9.89 24.65 1.17
CA ARG A 17 -10.64 24.60 -0.08
C ARG A 17 -9.72 24.14 -1.20
N PHE A 18 -10.22 23.23 -2.02
CA PHE A 18 -9.56 22.74 -3.21
C PHE A 18 -10.42 23.07 -4.43
N LEU A 19 -9.76 23.50 -5.51
CA LEU A 19 -10.42 23.86 -6.76
C LEU A 19 -10.03 22.84 -7.82
N PHE A 20 -11.03 22.36 -8.55
CA PHE A 20 -10.86 21.40 -9.64
C PHE A 20 -11.46 22.03 -10.88
N ALA A 21 -10.68 22.10 -11.96
CA ALA A 21 -11.24 22.40 -13.27
C ALA A 21 -11.96 21.14 -13.76
N LEU A 22 -13.26 21.26 -14.02
CA LEU A 22 -14.11 20.19 -14.51
C LEU A 22 -14.92 20.73 -15.68
N ASP A 23 -14.98 19.95 -16.77
CA ASP A 23 -15.88 20.22 -17.87
C ASP A 23 -17.28 19.64 -17.55
N GLU A 24 -18.35 20.27 -18.05
CA GLU A 24 -19.73 19.89 -17.72
C GLU A 24 -20.03 18.44 -18.13
N GLU A 25 -19.54 17.99 -19.29
CA GLU A 25 -19.74 16.62 -19.78
C GLU A 25 -19.07 15.57 -18.88
N GLU A 26 -17.91 15.89 -18.31
CA GLU A 26 -17.17 14.97 -17.44
C GLU A 26 -17.69 14.98 -16.00
N THR A 27 -18.33 16.07 -15.58
CA THR A 27 -18.78 16.27 -14.20
C THR A 27 -19.76 15.19 -13.76
N LEU A 28 -20.70 14.80 -14.62
CA LEU A 28 -21.72 13.80 -14.27
C LEU A 28 -21.15 12.38 -14.08
N SER A 29 -19.99 12.08 -14.67
CA SER A 29 -19.36 10.77 -14.62
C SER A 29 -18.26 10.65 -13.55
N ARG A 30 -17.89 11.75 -12.89
CA ARG A 30 -16.79 11.81 -11.92
C ARG A 30 -17.27 11.63 -10.48
N SER A 31 -16.37 11.13 -9.65
CA SER A 31 -16.56 11.02 -8.19
C SER A 31 -15.49 11.81 -7.44
N LEU A 32 -15.86 12.31 -6.26
CA LEU A 32 -14.90 12.74 -5.25
C LEU A 32 -14.70 11.59 -4.26
N ALA A 33 -13.44 11.14 -4.14
CA ALA A 33 -13.03 10.15 -3.15
C ALA A 33 -12.21 10.81 -2.04
N PHE A 34 -12.51 10.46 -0.80
CA PHE A 34 -11.89 10.98 0.40
C PHE A 34 -11.23 9.83 1.16
N TYR A 35 -9.95 9.98 1.49
CA TYR A 35 -9.20 9.03 2.29
C TYR A 35 -8.68 9.74 3.54
N LEU A 36 -9.12 9.30 4.72
CA LEU A 36 -8.71 9.88 5.99
C LEU A 36 -7.60 9.02 6.60
N TYR A 37 -6.42 9.60 6.83
CA TYR A 37 -5.29 8.90 7.45
C TYR A 37 -4.96 9.43 8.84
N SER A 38 -4.53 8.52 9.72
CA SER A 38 -3.76 8.81 10.92
C SER A 38 -2.28 8.77 10.58
N SER A 39 -1.54 9.83 10.86
CA SER A 39 -0.10 9.89 10.63
C SER A 39 0.65 9.77 11.95
N ASP A 40 1.55 8.80 12.05
CA ASP A 40 2.52 8.65 13.14
C ASP A 40 3.95 8.98 12.65
N LYS A 41 4.94 8.92 13.55
CA LYS A 41 6.33 9.29 13.25
C LYS A 41 6.97 8.46 12.12
N TYR A 42 6.43 7.28 11.82
CA TYR A 42 7.03 6.30 10.92
C TYR A 42 6.08 5.81 9.82
N SER A 43 4.77 6.01 9.95
CA SER A 43 3.77 5.48 9.01
C SER A 43 2.46 6.28 8.99
N ASN A 44 1.74 6.15 7.88
CA ASN A 44 0.37 6.64 7.75
C ASN A 44 -0.58 5.44 7.73
N THR A 45 -1.50 5.39 8.68
CA THR A 45 -2.54 4.37 8.79
C THR A 45 -3.86 4.94 8.28
N LEU A 46 -4.50 4.30 7.31
CA LEU A 46 -5.82 4.70 6.84
C LEU A 46 -6.87 4.47 7.95
N ILE A 47 -7.68 5.49 8.23
CA ILE A 47 -8.79 5.45 9.20
C ILE A 47 -10.10 5.06 8.50
N GLY A 48 -10.32 5.54 7.27
CA GLY A 48 -11.54 5.25 6.52
C GLY A 48 -11.60 6.00 5.19
N GLU A 49 -12.53 5.59 4.34
CA GLU A 49 -12.76 6.17 3.02
C GLU A 49 -14.22 6.55 2.80
N GLY A 50 -14.47 7.53 1.94
CA GLY A 50 -15.81 7.93 1.52
C GLY A 50 -15.79 8.38 0.07
N GLU A 51 -16.84 8.06 -0.69
CA GLU A 51 -16.97 8.45 -2.09
C GLU A 51 -18.32 9.13 -2.31
N ILE A 52 -18.34 10.17 -3.14
CA ILE A 52 -19.55 10.83 -3.62
C ILE A 52 -19.46 11.05 -5.13
N LYS A 53 -20.48 10.60 -5.86
CA LYS A 53 -20.60 10.86 -7.30
C LYS A 53 -21.09 12.28 -7.51
N LEU A 54 -20.40 13.02 -8.37
CA LEU A 54 -20.75 14.41 -8.66
C LEU A 54 -22.08 14.51 -9.43
N GLY A 55 -22.42 13.50 -10.24
CA GLY A 55 -23.72 13.43 -10.93
C GLY A 55 -24.93 13.26 -10.01
N ASP A 56 -24.73 12.70 -8.80
CA ASP A 56 -25.80 12.51 -7.81
C ASP A 56 -25.98 13.76 -6.92
N MET A 57 -25.12 14.77 -7.09
CA MET A 57 -25.16 16.00 -6.31
C MET A 57 -25.97 17.08 -7.03
N ALA A 58 -26.87 17.73 -6.29
CA ALA A 58 -27.47 19.00 -6.74
C ALA A 58 -26.41 20.12 -6.64
N LEU A 59 -25.54 20.19 -7.65
CA LEU A 59 -24.52 21.22 -7.76
C LEU A 59 -25.22 22.57 -8.01
N SER A 60 -25.39 23.34 -6.94
CA SER A 60 -25.91 24.70 -6.96
C SER A 60 -24.76 25.70 -6.93
N THR A 61 -25.02 26.94 -7.34
CA THR A 61 -24.09 28.07 -7.20
C THR A 61 -23.81 28.44 -5.73
N SER A 62 -24.64 27.96 -4.80
CA SER A 62 -24.42 28.10 -3.36
C SER A 62 -23.65 26.92 -2.76
N PRO A 63 -22.70 27.15 -1.83
CA PRO A 63 -21.94 26.08 -1.20
C PRO A 63 -22.86 25.22 -0.32
N SER A 64 -22.95 23.93 -0.64
CA SER A 64 -23.64 22.93 0.18
C SER A 64 -22.63 22.24 1.11
N THR A 65 -23.05 21.99 2.36
CA THR A 65 -22.27 21.18 3.32
C THR A 65 -22.93 19.82 3.42
N ILE A 66 -22.17 18.78 3.07
CA ILE A 66 -22.64 17.39 3.05
C ILE A 66 -21.78 16.59 4.02
N SER A 67 -22.44 15.75 4.82
CA SER A 67 -21.76 14.75 5.64
C SER A 67 -21.84 13.41 4.92
N ILE A 68 -20.69 12.80 4.67
CA ILE A 68 -20.61 11.42 4.17
C ILE A 68 -20.11 10.53 5.30
N PRO A 69 -20.72 9.35 5.52
CA PRO A 69 -20.13 8.38 6.42
C PRO A 69 -18.82 7.89 5.81
N LEU A 70 -17.78 7.80 6.64
CA LEU A 70 -16.61 7.03 6.27
C LEU A 70 -16.97 5.56 6.43
N SER A 71 -16.81 4.80 5.36
CA SER A 71 -16.80 3.36 5.47
C SER A 71 -15.49 2.96 6.12
N ASP A 72 -15.57 2.01 7.06
CA ASP A 72 -14.39 1.24 7.42
C ASP A 72 -13.82 0.73 6.11
N THR A 73 -12.51 0.90 5.94
CA THR A 73 -11.87 0.18 4.88
C THR A 73 -11.94 -1.27 5.32
N GLY A 74 -12.98 -1.95 4.85
CA GLY A 74 -12.72 -3.10 4.03
C GLY A 74 -11.59 -2.68 3.12
N GLN A 75 -10.35 -2.87 3.58
CA GLN A 75 -9.24 -3.09 2.71
C GLN A 75 -9.89 -3.91 1.60
N GLN A 76 -9.86 -3.44 0.37
CA GLN A 76 -9.61 -4.40 -0.68
C GLN A 76 -8.19 -4.94 -0.40
N LYS A 77 -8.02 -5.69 0.70
CA LYS A 77 -7.87 -7.13 0.59
C LYS A 77 -8.68 -7.51 -0.65
N GLY A 78 -8.04 -7.51 -1.81
CA GLY A 78 -8.15 -8.75 -2.56
C GLY A 78 -7.73 -9.81 -1.55
N VAL A 79 -8.71 -10.39 -0.84
CA VAL A 79 -8.59 -11.31 0.31
C VAL A 79 -7.14 -11.41 0.79
N GLY A 80 -6.65 -10.38 1.48
CA GLY A 80 -5.23 -10.12 1.64
C GLY A 80 -4.58 -11.29 2.35
N TYR A 81 -3.76 -12.03 1.61
CA TYR A 81 -3.01 -13.21 2.03
C TYR A 81 -1.90 -12.91 3.05
N GLY A 82 -2.01 -11.79 3.78
CA GLY A 82 -1.05 -11.28 4.77
C GLY A 82 -0.03 -10.28 4.22
N ASP A 83 0.84 -9.80 5.12
CA ASP A 83 1.91 -8.82 4.82
C ASP A 83 3.29 -9.46 4.95
N ILE A 84 4.29 -8.96 4.21
CA ILE A 84 5.71 -9.33 4.36
C ILE A 84 6.54 -8.08 4.69
N LEU A 85 7.39 -8.17 5.70
CA LEU A 85 8.40 -7.17 6.05
C LEU A 85 9.78 -7.61 5.53
N PHE A 86 10.44 -6.75 4.78
CA PHE A 86 11.79 -6.96 4.27
C PHE A 86 12.57 -5.66 4.19
N SER A 87 13.90 -5.74 4.04
CA SER A 87 14.76 -4.60 3.76
C SER A 87 15.62 -4.84 2.52
N LEU A 88 16.04 -3.73 1.89
CA LEU A 88 16.88 -3.73 0.70
C LEU A 88 18.08 -2.81 0.93
N SER A 89 19.23 -3.22 0.44
CA SER A 89 20.44 -2.39 0.37
C SER A 89 21.22 -2.74 -0.89
N TYR A 90 21.68 -1.73 -1.63
CA TYR A 90 22.54 -1.93 -2.78
C TYR A 90 23.89 -1.25 -2.56
N LEU A 91 24.97 -1.98 -2.83
CA LEU A 91 26.33 -1.46 -2.83
C LEU A 91 26.85 -1.43 -4.28
N PRO A 92 26.86 -0.26 -4.94
CA PRO A 92 27.26 -0.15 -6.35
C PRO A 92 28.68 -0.64 -6.64
N THR A 93 29.64 -0.32 -5.78
CA THR A 93 31.05 -0.70 -5.95
C THR A 93 31.26 -2.22 -5.98
N ALA A 94 30.42 -2.96 -5.25
CA ALA A 94 30.46 -4.42 -5.22
C ALA A 94 29.36 -5.06 -6.10
N GLU A 95 28.60 -4.24 -6.83
CA GLU A 95 27.45 -4.64 -7.63
C GLU A 95 26.49 -5.56 -6.86
N ARG A 96 26.25 -5.25 -5.57
CA ARG A 96 25.66 -6.19 -4.62
C ARG A 96 24.33 -5.69 -4.07
N LEU A 97 23.24 -6.32 -4.48
CA LEU A 97 21.92 -6.14 -3.88
C LEU A 97 21.73 -7.14 -2.73
N THR A 98 21.45 -6.65 -1.53
CA THR A 98 21.09 -7.46 -0.37
C THR A 98 19.61 -7.28 -0.07
N VAL A 99 18.88 -8.39 -0.02
CA VAL A 99 17.47 -8.45 0.38
C VAL A 99 17.38 -9.22 1.69
N VAL A 100 16.93 -8.59 2.77
CA VAL A 100 16.71 -9.29 4.05
C VAL A 100 15.21 -9.51 4.23
N VAL A 101 14.78 -10.76 4.17
CA VAL A 101 13.39 -11.14 4.47
C VAL A 101 13.28 -11.27 5.98
N VAL A 102 12.49 -10.40 6.63
CA VAL A 102 12.40 -10.33 8.09
C VAL A 102 11.30 -11.25 8.59
N LYS A 103 10.04 -10.96 8.26
CA LYS A 103 8.88 -11.73 8.71
C LYS A 103 7.68 -11.56 7.79
N ALA A 104 6.69 -12.44 7.91
CA ALA A 104 5.34 -12.20 7.41
C ALA A 104 4.35 -12.17 8.58
N ARG A 105 3.17 -11.60 8.38
CA ARG A 105 2.08 -11.58 9.38
C ARG A 105 0.72 -11.71 8.73
N SER A 106 -0.24 -12.21 9.50
CA SER A 106 -1.65 -12.32 9.09
C SER A 106 -1.84 -13.08 7.78
N LEU A 107 -1.00 -14.11 7.53
CA LEU A 107 -1.12 -14.95 6.34
C LEU A 107 -2.47 -15.68 6.37
N GLN A 108 -3.17 -15.66 5.24
CA GLN A 108 -4.42 -16.40 5.04
C GLN A 108 -4.18 -17.51 4.04
N TRP A 109 -4.70 -18.70 4.32
CA TRP A 109 -4.57 -19.87 3.46
C TRP A 109 -5.87 -20.14 2.74
N ALA A 110 -5.78 -20.70 1.53
CA ALA A 110 -6.95 -21.25 0.86
C ALA A 110 -7.44 -22.54 1.55
N ASP A 111 -8.70 -22.90 1.32
CA ASP A 111 -9.31 -24.20 1.65
C ASP A 111 -9.40 -24.54 3.15
N ASP A 112 -9.90 -23.62 3.99
CA ASP A 112 -10.16 -23.83 5.43
C ASP A 112 -8.95 -24.33 6.26
N LYS A 113 -7.74 -24.27 5.71
CA LYS A 113 -6.53 -24.61 6.45
C LYS A 113 -6.24 -23.53 7.48
N ALA A 114 -6.20 -23.95 8.75
CA ALA A 114 -5.84 -23.07 9.86
C ALA A 114 -4.41 -22.52 9.72
N SER A 115 -3.52 -23.27 9.07
CA SER A 115 -2.10 -22.92 8.93
C SER A 115 -1.39 -23.73 7.83
N ALA A 116 -0.21 -23.28 7.39
CA ALA A 116 0.64 -23.94 6.40
C ALA A 116 2.13 -23.68 6.66
N ASP A 117 2.99 -24.16 5.75
CA ASP A 117 4.45 -24.07 5.87
C ASP A 117 5.03 -22.96 4.94
N PRO A 118 4.99 -21.66 5.31
CA PRO A 118 5.44 -20.57 4.45
C PRO A 118 6.95 -20.57 4.17
N PHE A 119 7.29 -20.09 2.98
CA PHE A 119 8.62 -19.61 2.59
C PHE A 119 8.49 -18.49 1.56
N VAL A 120 9.51 -17.64 1.44
CA VAL A 120 9.53 -16.53 0.47
C VAL A 120 10.50 -16.86 -0.67
N LYS A 121 10.07 -16.67 -1.93
CA LYS A 121 10.94 -16.71 -3.11
C LYS A 121 11.13 -15.30 -3.63
N VAL A 122 12.38 -14.87 -3.77
CA VAL A 122 12.76 -13.58 -4.35
C VAL A 122 13.33 -13.83 -5.73
N TYR A 123 12.80 -13.14 -6.74
CA TYR A 123 13.25 -13.21 -8.12
C TYR A 123 13.80 -11.85 -8.55
N ILE A 124 14.88 -11.87 -9.32
CA ILE A 124 15.29 -10.71 -10.11
C ILE A 124 14.76 -10.92 -11.53
N LEU A 125 14.06 -9.91 -12.05
CA LEU A 125 13.50 -9.91 -13.39
C LEU A 125 14.25 -8.93 -14.28
N GLN A 126 14.48 -9.31 -15.52
CA GLN A 126 15.00 -8.42 -16.57
C GLN A 126 14.14 -8.60 -17.82
N HIS A 127 13.52 -7.52 -18.30
CA HIS A 127 12.55 -7.56 -19.41
C HIS A 127 11.43 -8.60 -19.19
N GLY A 128 10.90 -8.67 -17.96
CA GLY A 128 9.87 -9.64 -17.57
C GLY A 128 10.35 -11.09 -17.41
N LYS A 129 11.60 -11.41 -17.74
CA LYS A 129 12.18 -12.75 -17.61
C LYS A 129 12.91 -12.90 -16.27
N LYS A 130 12.70 -14.05 -15.61
CA LYS A 130 13.40 -14.41 -14.37
C LYS A 130 14.87 -14.72 -14.69
N ILE A 131 15.78 -13.91 -14.16
CA ILE A 131 17.23 -14.10 -14.35
C ILE A 131 17.91 -14.69 -13.11
N MET A 132 17.38 -14.40 -11.91
CA MET A 132 17.88 -14.96 -10.66
C MET A 132 16.74 -15.31 -9.71
N LYS A 133 16.98 -16.26 -8.82
CA LYS A 133 16.03 -16.72 -7.81
C LYS A 133 16.76 -17.11 -6.53
N LYS A 134 16.26 -16.66 -5.39
CA LYS A 134 16.62 -17.19 -4.06
C LYS A 134 15.36 -17.48 -3.26
N LYS A 135 15.46 -18.34 -2.24
CA LYS A 135 14.34 -18.68 -1.36
C LYS A 135 14.80 -18.73 0.09
N THR A 136 13.88 -18.44 1.01
CA THR A 136 14.14 -18.61 2.44
C THR A 136 14.07 -20.08 2.85
N SER A 137 14.43 -20.37 4.09
CA SER A 137 13.96 -21.56 4.80
C SER A 137 12.43 -21.60 4.88
N VAL A 138 11.90 -22.80 5.04
CA VAL A 138 10.48 -23.05 5.26
C VAL A 138 10.21 -22.98 6.76
N LYS A 139 9.18 -22.23 7.16
CA LYS A 139 8.70 -22.20 8.55
C LYS A 139 7.48 -23.09 8.62
N LYS A 140 7.47 -24.04 9.56
CA LYS A 140 6.37 -24.97 9.72
C LYS A 140 5.19 -24.30 10.41
N ASP A 141 4.00 -24.61 9.93
CA ASP A 141 2.73 -24.34 10.60
C ASP A 141 2.63 -22.91 11.19
N SER A 142 2.79 -21.88 10.35
CA SER A 142 2.84 -20.50 10.83
C SER A 142 2.13 -19.49 9.94
N ASN A 143 1.23 -18.71 10.55
CA ASN A 143 0.55 -17.58 9.89
C ASN A 143 1.31 -16.25 10.09
N SER A 144 2.40 -16.25 10.85
CA SER A 144 3.25 -15.09 11.11
C SER A 144 4.73 -15.48 11.23
N PRO A 145 5.31 -16.08 10.17
CA PRO A 145 6.66 -16.61 10.19
C PRO A 145 7.71 -15.51 10.33
N VAL A 146 8.77 -15.78 11.09
CA VAL A 146 9.98 -14.96 11.15
C VAL A 146 11.12 -15.68 10.43
N PHE A 147 11.66 -15.06 9.39
CA PHE A 147 12.73 -15.58 8.55
C PHE A 147 14.09 -15.04 9.00
N ASN A 148 14.24 -13.72 9.04
CA ASN A 148 15.51 -13.02 9.27
C ASN A 148 16.65 -13.52 8.35
N GLU A 149 16.34 -13.73 7.06
CA GLU A 149 17.27 -14.32 6.09
C GLU A 149 17.73 -13.30 5.06
N ALA A 150 19.05 -13.17 4.91
CA ALA A 150 19.66 -12.31 3.90
C ALA A 150 19.91 -13.06 2.58
N MET A 151 19.52 -12.45 1.48
CA MET A 151 19.72 -12.93 0.12
C MET A 151 20.54 -11.91 -0.67
N ILE A 152 21.72 -12.32 -1.11
CA ILE A 152 22.63 -11.46 -1.88
C ILE A 152 22.49 -11.78 -3.37
N PHE A 153 22.32 -10.76 -4.21
CA PHE A 153 22.29 -10.84 -5.67
C PHE A 153 23.38 -9.94 -6.25
N ASN A 154 24.12 -10.45 -7.24
CA ASN A 154 25.11 -9.68 -7.96
C ASN A 154 24.41 -9.05 -9.16
N ILE A 155 24.17 -7.73 -9.10
CA ILE A 155 23.44 -6.96 -10.10
C ILE A 155 24.31 -5.78 -10.53
N PRO A 156 24.71 -5.72 -11.82
CA PRO A 156 25.50 -4.62 -12.34
C PRO A 156 24.82 -3.27 -12.13
N ALA A 157 25.58 -2.25 -11.76
CA ALA A 157 25.02 -0.91 -11.49
C ALA A 157 24.22 -0.32 -12.67
N PRO A 158 24.63 -0.51 -13.95
CA PRO A 158 23.83 -0.06 -15.09
C PRO A 158 22.46 -0.74 -15.19
N ALA A 159 22.33 -1.98 -14.66
CA ALA A 159 21.09 -2.75 -14.75
C ALA A 159 20.01 -2.31 -13.73
N LEU A 160 20.35 -1.45 -12.76
CA LEU A 160 19.39 -0.91 -11.78
C LEU A 160 18.82 0.47 -12.15
N HIS A 161 19.32 1.10 -13.20
CA HIS A 161 18.79 2.40 -13.64
C HIS A 161 17.62 2.16 -14.61
N VAL A 162 16.42 2.50 -14.14
CA VAL A 162 15.24 2.65 -15.00
C VAL A 162 15.47 3.93 -15.82
N ARG A 163 15.50 3.82 -17.14
CA ARG A 163 15.40 4.98 -18.04
C ARG A 163 13.96 5.47 -18.11
#